data_AF-A0A0M3J8R7-F1
#
_entry.id   AF-A0A0M3J8R7-F1
#
_cell.length_a   1.000
_cell.length_b   1.000
_cell.length_c   1.000
_cell.angle_alpha   90.00
_cell.angle_beta   90.00
_cell.angle_gamma   90.00
#
_symmetry.space_group_name_H-M   'P 1'
#
loop_
_entity.id
_entity.type
_entity.pdbx_description
1 polymer ?
#
loop_
_entity_poly.entity_id
_entity_poly.type
_entity_poly.pdbx_seq_one_letter_code
_entity_poly.pdbx_strand_id
1 'polypeptide(L)' 'LYASNPQNGFFSHVIGFDTTNGAPAKEFFSKDAIFTNVGYTLKGEACWGSLHQQCASNEPIYDWLGNEWSNKSGRLVNRG' A
#
# COMPACT_ATOMS: atom_id res chain seq x y z
N LEU A 1 6.74 25.91 -25.34
CA LEU A 1 7.57 24.85 -24.72
C LEU A 1 6.68 23.62 -24.53
N TYR A 2 7.11 22.44 -24.99
CA TYR A 2 6.33 21.19 -24.88
C TYR A 2 7.11 20.17 -24.05
N ALA A 3 6.39 19.39 -23.24
CA ALA A 3 6.91 18.25 -22.49
C ALA A 3 6.06 17.01 -22.79
N SER A 4 6.69 15.84 -22.83
CA SER A 4 6.03 14.55 -23.02
C SER A 4 6.61 13.51 -22.06
N ASN A 5 5.79 12.55 -21.64
CA ASN A 5 6.20 11.42 -20.81
C ASN A 5 6.17 10.13 -21.66
N PRO A 6 7.30 9.43 -21.85
CA PRO A 6 7.32 8.17 -22.60
C PRO A 6 6.79 6.97 -21.79
N GLN A 7 6.52 7.12 -20.48
CA GLN A 7 6.02 6.05 -19.63
C GLN A 7 4.50 5.87 -19.80
N ASN A 8 4.06 4.61 -19.82
CA ASN A 8 2.65 4.23 -19.88
C ASN A 8 2.08 3.82 -18.50
N GLY A 9 2.69 4.29 -17.42
CA GLY A 9 2.34 3.92 -16.06
C GLY A 9 3.17 4.65 -15.01
N PHE A 10 2.91 4.35 -13.74
CA PHE A 10 3.57 4.96 -12.59
C PHE A 10 4.24 3.88 -11.73
N PHE A 11 5.45 4.15 -11.25
CA PHE A 11 6.15 3.32 -10.27
C PHE A 11 6.57 4.20 -9.10
N SER A 12 5.71 4.26 -8.08
CA SER A 12 5.83 5.22 -6.99
C SER A 12 6.01 4.52 -5.65
N HIS A 13 6.79 5.13 -4.76
CA HIS A 13 6.85 4.71 -3.37
C HIS A 13 5.51 5.02 -2.70
N VAL A 14 4.87 3.98 -2.17
CA VAL A 14 3.52 4.10 -1.60
C VAL A 14 3.49 4.74 -0.21
N ILE A 15 4.66 4.90 0.42
CA ILE A 15 4.85 5.54 1.73
C ILE A 15 4.57 7.05 1.59
N GLY A 16 3.31 7.44 1.72
CA GLY A 16 2.82 8.81 1.54
C GLY A 16 1.48 8.92 0.81
N PHE A 17 0.98 7.83 0.23
CA PHE A 17 -0.35 7.78 -0.38
C PHE A 17 -1.41 7.48 0.65
N ASP A 18 -1.93 8.54 1.25
CA ASP A 18 -3.09 8.49 2.13
C ASP A 18 -4.38 8.34 1.31
N THR A 19 -5.02 7.16 1.35
CA THR A 19 -6.33 6.98 0.68
C THR A 19 -7.48 7.68 1.42
N THR A 20 -7.25 8.25 2.60
CA THR A 20 -8.26 9.01 3.35
C THR A 20 -8.36 10.47 2.89
N ASN A 21 -7.31 11.03 2.29
CA ASN A 21 -7.24 12.45 1.91
C ASN A 21 -7.68 12.77 0.47
N GLY A 22 -8.24 11.81 -0.26
CA GLY A 22 -8.83 12.07 -1.57
C GLY A 22 -8.97 10.81 -2.42
N ALA A 23 -10.15 10.64 -3.01
CA ALA A 23 -10.53 9.54 -3.89
C ALA A 23 -9.54 9.13 -5.02
N PRO A 24 -8.71 10.01 -5.62
CA PRO A 24 -7.90 9.64 -6.79
C PRO A 24 -6.90 8.52 -6.51
N ALA A 25 -6.25 8.52 -5.34
CA ALA A 25 -5.26 7.49 -5.01
C ALA A 25 -5.92 6.12 -4.83
N LYS A 26 -7.09 6.07 -4.17
CA LYS A 26 -7.83 4.83 -3.96
C LYS A 26 -8.33 4.25 -5.28
N GLU A 27 -8.83 5.09 -6.17
CA GLU A 27 -9.29 4.68 -7.50
C GLU A 27 -8.11 4.22 -8.36
N PHE A 28 -7.00 4.95 -8.34
CA PHE A 28 -5.79 4.64 -9.10
C PHE A 28 -5.17 3.29 -8.73
N PHE A 29 -5.25 2.89 -7.46
CA PHE A 29 -4.71 1.62 -6.96
C PHE A 29 -5.74 0.47 -6.92
N SER A 30 -6.99 0.72 -7.31
CA SER A 30 -8.09 -0.24 -7.13
C SER A 30 -8.06 -1.45 -8.06
N LYS A 31 -7.40 -1.34 -9.22
CA LYS A 31 -7.33 -2.39 -10.24
C LYS A 31 -6.06 -2.25 -11.09
N ASP A 32 -5.66 -3.33 -11.75
CA ASP A 32 -4.53 -3.37 -12.70
C ASP A 32 -3.21 -2.82 -12.12
N ALA A 33 -3.05 -2.95 -10.80
CA ALA A 33 -1.88 -2.51 -10.05
C ALA A 33 -1.11 -3.71 -9.49
N ILE A 34 0.22 -3.65 -9.56
CA ILE A 34 1.11 -4.62 -8.94
C ILE A 34 1.79 -3.95 -7.75
N PHE A 35 1.60 -4.51 -6.56
CA PHE A 35 2.28 -4.07 -5.35
C PHE A 35 3.45 -4.99 -5.03
N THR A 36 4.58 -4.41 -4.66
CA THR A 36 5.80 -5.16 -4.35
C THR A 36 6.29 -4.81 -2.95
N ASN A 37 6.64 -5.81 -2.14
CA ASN A 37 7.13 -5.66 -0.77
C ASN A 37 6.19 -4.87 0.17
N VAL A 38 4.88 -5.02 -0.04
CA VAL A 38 3.83 -4.56 0.87
C VAL A 38 3.29 -5.73 1.68
N GLY A 39 2.60 -5.45 2.79
CA GLY A 39 1.82 -6.49 3.46
C GLY A 39 0.46 -6.70 2.81
N TYR A 40 -0.29 -7.67 3.32
CA TYR A 40 -1.59 -8.05 2.79
C TYR A 40 -2.56 -8.51 3.88
N THR A 41 -3.85 -8.24 3.69
CA THR A 41 -4.92 -8.84 4.49
C THR A 41 -5.15 -10.28 4.08
N LEU A 42 -5.88 -11.07 4.88
CA LEU A 42 -6.30 -12.43 4.50
C LEU A 42 -7.03 -12.50 3.15
N LYS A 43 -7.76 -11.44 2.77
CA LYS A 43 -8.44 -11.32 1.48
C LYS A 43 -7.53 -10.89 0.32
N GLY A 44 -6.25 -10.63 0.58
CA GLY A 44 -5.27 -10.23 -0.43
C GLY A 44 -5.26 -8.72 -0.72
N GLU A 45 -5.84 -7.89 0.14
CA GLU A 45 -5.78 -6.43 -0.02
C GLU A 45 -4.42 -5.91 0.44
N ALA A 46 -3.78 -5.08 -0.39
CA ALA A 46 -2.47 -4.52 -0.11
C ALA A 46 -2.49 -3.55 1.08
N CYS A 47 -1.45 -3.63 1.90
CA CYS A 47 -1.33 -2.97 3.19
C CYS A 47 0.06 -2.33 3.33
N TRP A 48 0.14 -1.04 3.66
CA TRP A 48 1.40 -0.31 3.84
C TRP A 48 1.30 0.75 4.94
N GLY A 49 2.46 1.19 5.45
CA GLY A 49 2.56 2.23 6.48
C GLY A 49 2.68 1.69 7.90
N SER A 50 2.94 2.60 8.85
CA SER A 50 3.38 2.21 10.19
C SER A 50 2.32 2.22 11.29
N LEU A 51 1.25 3.03 11.24
CA LEU A 51 0.38 3.14 12.44
C LEU A 51 -1.07 3.63 12.25
N HIS A 52 -1.47 4.20 11.12
CA HIS A 52 -2.79 4.82 11.05
C HIS A 52 -3.52 4.83 9.69
N GLN A 53 -2.90 4.37 8.60
CA GLN A 53 -3.39 4.81 7.28
C GLN A 53 -3.97 3.76 6.34
N GLN A 54 -3.76 2.44 6.49
CA GLN A 54 -4.30 1.51 5.47
C GLN A 54 -4.42 0.05 5.88
N CYS A 55 -4.57 -0.25 7.16
CA CYS A 55 -4.73 -1.62 7.62
C CYS A 55 -5.84 -1.74 8.67
N ALA A 56 -6.92 -0.95 8.51
CA ALA A 56 -8.11 -1.06 9.34
C ALA A 56 -8.97 -2.26 8.86
N SER A 57 -8.37 -3.44 8.85
CA SER A 57 -9.11 -4.68 8.65
C SER A 57 -9.34 -5.34 10.00
N ASN A 58 -10.53 -5.88 10.21
CA ASN A 58 -10.82 -6.76 11.34
C ASN A 58 -10.25 -8.18 11.12
N GLU A 59 -9.51 -8.38 10.04
CA GLU A 59 -8.92 -9.65 9.63
C GLU A 59 -7.42 -9.68 9.90
N PRO A 60 -6.81 -10.89 9.97
CA PRO A 60 -5.37 -11.04 10.06
C PRO A 60 -4.65 -10.33 8.91
N ILE A 61 -3.51 -9.73 9.25
CA ILE A 61 -2.64 -9.02 8.32
C ILE A 61 -1.28 -9.70 8.37
N TYR A 62 -0.64 -9.79 7.20
CA TYR A 62 0.68 -10.35 7.05
C TYR A 62 1.62 -9.26 6.54
N ASP A 63 2.83 -9.22 7.08
CA ASP A 63 3.89 -8.36 6.58
C ASP A 63 4.37 -8.84 5.20
N TRP A 64 5.21 -8.03 4.55
CA TRP A 64 5.81 -8.34 3.25
C TRP A 64 6.69 -9.60 3.24
N LEU A 65 7.04 -10.15 4.41
CA LEU A 65 7.76 -11.42 4.57
C LEU A 65 6.80 -12.60 4.82
N GLY A 66 5.50 -12.35 4.95
CA GLY A 66 4.46 -13.34 5.21
C GLY A 66 4.24 -13.66 6.69
N ASN A 67 4.81 -12.90 7.63
CA ASN A 67 4.57 -13.09 9.06
C ASN A 67 3.32 -12.34 9.50
N GLU A 68 2.60 -12.89 10.46
CA GLU A 68 1.48 -12.17 11.08
C GLU A 68 1.96 -10.84 11.67
N TRP A 69 1.23 -9.78 11.33
CA TRP A 69 1.57 -8.41 11.69
C TRP A 69 0.45 -7.78 12.52
N SER A 70 0.85 -7.02 13.54
CA SER A 70 -0.04 -6.12 14.26
C SER A 70 0.62 -4.76 14.44
N ASN A 71 -0.20 -3.72 14.60
CA ASN A 71 0.28 -2.36 14.92
C ASN A 71 1.08 -2.28 16.24
N LYS A 72 0.99 -3.30 17.11
CA LYS A 72 1.76 -3.42 18.36
C LYS A 72 3.13 -4.05 18.17
N SER A 73 3.42 -4.61 17.00
CA SER A 73 4.65 -5.35 16.73
C SER A 73 5.92 -4.48 16.69
N GLY A 74 5.77 -3.15 16.63
CA GLY A 74 6.88 -2.20 16.47
C GLY A 74 7.61 -2.31 15.12
N ARG A 75 7.09 -3.12 14.20
CA ARG A 75 7.67 -3.40 12.87
C ARG A 75 6.80 -2.76 11.78
N LEU A 76 7.43 -2.38 10.67
CA LEU A 76 6.70 -1.95 9.47
C LEU A 76 6.06 -3.16 8.78
N VAL A 77 4.85 -2.97 8.26
CA VAL A 77 4.15 -4.01 7.50
C VAL A 77 4.74 -4.21 6.10
N ASN A 78 5.33 -3.15 5.54
CA ASN A 78 6.02 -3.13 4.25
C ASN A 78 7.52 -2.90 4.42
N ARG A 79 8.30 -3.15 3.35
CA ARG A 79 9.70 -2.73 3.29
C ARG A 79 9.76 -1.21 3.06
N GLY A 80 10.56 -0.51 3.87
CA GLY A 80 10.88 0.92 3.73
C GLY A 80 11.73 1.21 2.50
#